data_AF-A0A0S8IGH2-F1
#
_entry.id   AF-A0A0S8IGH2-F1
#
_cell.length_a   1.000
_cell.length_b   1.000
_cell.length_c   1.000
_cell.angle_alpha   90.00
_cell.angle_beta   90.00
_cell.angle_gamma   90.00
#
_symmetry.space_group_name_H-M   'P 1'
#
loop_
_entity.id
_entity.type
_entity.pdbx_description
1 polymer ?
#
loop_
_entity_poly.entity_id
_entity_poly.type
_entity_poly.pdbx_seq_one_letter_code
_entity_poly.pdbx_strand_id
1 'polypeptide(L)'
;MQDRDFDQHFRSGQTGRSTLRRSLGAILRNKLRLIAVPRGGTNDSKRFDNYKFTESGEQELTKWMEDYLEIGYWVPDRRLTYEQLRDEEEKTTIKLRPTLDLDSRTRRYNPLADKLDKLRGICKTEAQKNSNL
;
A
#
# COMPACT_ATOMS: atom_id res chain seq x y z
N MET A 1 -3.16 16.92 -11.62
CA MET A 1 -2.38 16.15 -10.62
C MET A 1 -3.31 15.20 -9.88
N GLN A 2 -4.49 15.67 -9.46
CA GLN A 2 -5.59 14.87 -8.87
C GLN A 2 -5.94 13.57 -9.62
N ASP A 3 -6.16 13.63 -10.95
CA ASP A 3 -6.53 12.42 -11.71
C ASP A 3 -5.44 11.35 -11.74
N ARG A 4 -4.16 11.71 -11.63
CA ARG A 4 -3.04 10.75 -11.72
C ARG A 4 -2.88 9.90 -10.47
N ASP A 5 -3.06 10.48 -9.28
CA ASP A 5 -2.96 9.75 -8.01
C ASP A 5 -4.21 8.88 -7.79
N PHE A 6 -5.38 9.37 -8.21
CA PHE A 6 -6.59 8.56 -8.27
C PHE A 6 -6.42 7.39 -9.24
N ASP A 7 -5.96 7.63 -10.46
CA ASP A 7 -5.73 6.56 -11.45
C ASP A 7 -4.66 5.55 -10.99
N GLN A 8 -3.59 5.99 -10.32
CA GLN A 8 -2.53 5.09 -9.83
C GLN A 8 -2.97 4.25 -8.61
N HIS A 9 -3.91 4.75 -7.81
CA HIS A 9 -4.41 4.08 -6.60
C HIS A 9 -5.83 3.53 -6.70
N PHE A 10 -6.56 3.74 -7.79
CA PHE A 10 -7.92 3.25 -7.93
C PHE A 10 -8.21 2.60 -9.30
N ARG A 11 -7.44 2.84 -10.37
CA ARG A 11 -7.62 2.11 -11.64
C ARG A 11 -6.77 0.84 -11.74
N SER A 12 -7.42 -0.28 -12.08
CA SER A 12 -6.80 -1.57 -12.36
C SER A 12 -5.73 -1.46 -13.45
N GLY A 13 -4.52 -1.95 -13.18
CA GLY A 13 -3.44 -2.05 -14.17
C GLY A 13 -2.09 -1.43 -13.76
N GLN A 14 -2.06 -0.48 -12.81
CA GLN A 14 -0.81 0.09 -12.26
C GLN A 14 -0.69 0.02 -10.72
N THR A 15 -1.63 -0.67 -10.09
CA THR A 15 -1.91 -0.70 -8.66
C THR A 15 -0.82 -1.38 -7.80
N GLY A 16 -0.04 -2.29 -8.39
CA GLY A 16 0.95 -3.11 -7.68
C GLY A 16 2.15 -2.35 -7.09
N ARG A 17 2.26 -1.04 -7.30
CA ARG A 17 3.30 -0.20 -6.66
C ARG A 17 2.88 0.39 -5.33
N SER A 18 1.58 0.49 -5.06
CA SER A 18 1.05 1.11 -3.83
C SER A 18 1.38 0.30 -2.57
N THR A 19 2.08 0.93 -1.63
CA THR A 19 2.32 0.36 -0.29
C THR A 19 1.02 0.20 0.47
N LEU A 20 0.09 1.15 0.32
CA LEU A 20 -1.25 1.09 0.89
C LEU A 20 -1.98 -0.19 0.46
N ARG A 21 -1.98 -0.50 -0.85
CA ARG A 21 -2.64 -1.71 -1.35
C ARG A 21 -2.07 -3.00 -0.78
N ARG A 22 -0.74 -3.13 -0.70
CA ARG A 22 -0.13 -4.32 -0.12
C ARG A 22 -0.53 -4.50 1.35
N SER A 23 -0.57 -3.42 2.12
CA SER A 23 -1.03 -3.46 3.51
C SER A 23 -2.52 -3.82 3.62
N LEU A 24 -3.40 -3.16 2.86
CA LEU A 24 -4.84 -3.43 2.87
C LEU A 24 -5.15 -4.86 2.41
N GLY A 25 -4.58 -5.30 1.29
CA GLY A 25 -4.76 -6.65 0.79
C GLY A 25 -4.22 -7.70 1.75
N ALA A 26 -3.11 -7.45 2.45
CA ALA A 26 -2.62 -8.37 3.48
C ALA A 26 -3.56 -8.47 4.68
N ILE A 27 -4.16 -7.35 5.11
CA ILE A 27 -5.19 -7.32 6.17
C ILE A 27 -6.45 -8.07 5.73
N LEU A 28 -6.90 -7.83 4.50
CA LEU A 28 -8.17 -8.32 3.96
C LEU A 28 -8.04 -9.68 3.26
N ARG A 29 -6.84 -10.27 3.21
CA ARG A 29 -6.52 -11.46 2.41
C ARG A 29 -7.57 -12.55 2.54
N ASN A 30 -7.90 -12.92 3.77
CA ASN A 30 -8.87 -13.99 4.03
C ASN A 30 -10.31 -13.57 3.70
N LYS A 31 -10.67 -12.30 3.98
CA LYS A 31 -12.02 -11.77 3.75
C LYS A 31 -12.35 -11.69 2.27
N LEU A 32 -11.39 -11.23 1.46
CA LEU A 32 -11.56 -11.06 0.01
C LEU A 32 -11.01 -12.26 -0.80
N ARG A 33 -10.55 -13.32 -0.12
CA ARG A 33 -9.95 -14.53 -0.72
C ARG A 33 -8.82 -14.19 -1.70
N LEU A 34 -7.96 -13.24 -1.32
CA LEU A 34 -6.86 -12.77 -2.15
C LEU A 34 -5.71 -13.79 -2.16
N ILE A 35 -5.12 -13.99 -3.34
CA ILE A 35 -4.00 -14.90 -3.56
C ILE A 35 -2.79 -14.05 -3.99
N ALA A 36 -1.73 -14.04 -3.18
CA ALA A 36 -0.52 -13.29 -3.48
C ALA A 36 0.31 -13.98 -4.57
N VAL A 37 0.83 -13.19 -5.52
CA VAL A 37 1.68 -13.64 -6.62
C VAL A 37 2.87 -12.68 -6.81
N PRO A 38 4.01 -13.14 -7.37
CA PRO A 38 5.16 -12.27 -7.59
C PRO A 38 4.81 -11.09 -8.51
N ARG A 39 5.31 -9.90 -8.17
CA ARG A 39 5.16 -8.72 -9.01
C ARG A 39 6.43 -8.50 -9.82
N GLY A 40 6.42 -8.96 -11.06
CA GLY A 40 7.54 -8.82 -12.00
C GLY A 40 8.11 -10.16 -12.44
N GLY A 41 8.98 -10.10 -13.44
CA GLY A 41 9.65 -11.27 -14.00
C GLY A 41 10.70 -11.88 -13.06
N THR A 42 11.28 -13.01 -13.47
CA THR A 42 12.26 -13.79 -12.69
C THR A 42 13.52 -13.00 -12.31
N ASN A 43 13.88 -11.98 -13.08
CA ASN A 43 15.07 -11.14 -12.84
C ASN A 43 14.85 -10.02 -11.80
N ASP A 44 13.64 -9.80 -11.31
CA ASP A 44 13.37 -8.80 -10.28
C ASP A 44 13.54 -9.41 -8.88
N SER A 45 14.64 -9.07 -8.21
CA SER A 45 14.95 -9.53 -6.85
C SER A 45 13.91 -9.09 -5.81
N LYS A 46 13.16 -8.02 -6.08
CA LYS A 46 12.12 -7.50 -5.19
C LYS A 46 10.72 -7.96 -5.60
N ARG A 47 10.57 -8.89 -6.55
CA ARG A 47 9.27 -9.37 -7.04
C ARG A 47 8.39 -9.96 -5.93
N PHE A 48 9.01 -10.55 -4.90
CA PHE A 48 8.31 -11.12 -3.75
C PHE A 48 8.02 -10.07 -2.68
N ASP A 49 8.94 -9.14 -2.40
CA ASP A 49 8.70 -8.04 -1.45
C ASP A 49 7.61 -7.08 -1.92
N ASN A 50 7.55 -6.89 -3.23
CA ASN A 50 6.56 -6.07 -3.90
C ASN A 50 5.44 -6.90 -4.51
N TYR A 51 5.13 -8.09 -3.98
CA TYR A 51 4.05 -8.94 -4.49
C TYR A 51 2.76 -8.15 -4.78
N LYS A 52 1.95 -8.71 -5.68
CA LYS A 52 0.59 -8.25 -5.98
C LYS A 52 -0.38 -9.41 -5.73
N PHE A 53 -1.67 -9.19 -5.92
CA PHE A 53 -2.63 -10.28 -5.95
C PHE A 53 -2.89 -10.74 -7.39
N THR A 54 -3.56 -11.89 -7.55
CA THR A 54 -4.10 -12.33 -8.84
C THR A 54 -4.95 -11.24 -9.47
N GLU A 55 -5.17 -11.29 -10.78
CA GLU A 55 -5.96 -10.26 -11.47
C GLU A 55 -7.36 -10.09 -10.87
N SER A 56 -8.06 -11.20 -10.60
CA SER A 56 -9.35 -11.18 -9.89
C SER A 56 -9.24 -10.61 -8.47
N GLY A 57 -8.17 -10.94 -7.75
CA GLY A 57 -7.93 -10.39 -6.41
C GLY A 57 -7.66 -8.89 -6.40
N GLU A 58 -6.93 -8.37 -7.40
CA GLU A 58 -6.71 -6.93 -7.55
C GLU A 58 -8.00 -6.18 -7.89
N GLN A 59 -8.89 -6.79 -8.67
CA GLN A 59 -10.22 -6.24 -8.95
C GLN A 59 -11.09 -6.18 -7.68
N GLU A 60 -11.17 -7.27 -6.91
CA GLU A 60 -11.92 -7.31 -5.65
C GLU A 60 -11.37 -6.33 -4.61
N LEU A 61 -10.05 -6.24 -4.48
CA LEU A 61 -9.42 -5.26 -3.58
C LEU A 61 -9.70 -3.83 -4.04
N THR A 62 -9.69 -3.56 -5.34
CA THR A 62 -10.02 -2.25 -5.89
C THR A 62 -11.46 -1.87 -5.59
N LYS A 63 -12.41 -2.78 -5.84
CA LYS A 63 -13.81 -2.59 -5.49
C LYS A 63 -13.98 -2.29 -4.00
N TRP A 64 -13.32 -3.05 -3.13
CA TRP A 64 -13.35 -2.78 -1.70
C TRP A 64 -12.78 -1.39 -1.35
N MET A 65 -11.70 -0.97 -2.00
CA MET A 65 -11.13 0.36 -1.76
C MET A 65 -12.09 1.47 -2.21
N GLU A 66 -12.76 1.33 -3.35
CA GLU A 66 -13.76 2.29 -3.85
C GLU A 66 -14.99 2.36 -2.95
N ASP A 67 -15.44 1.23 -2.42
CA ASP A 67 -16.64 1.15 -1.59
C ASP A 67 -16.40 1.69 -0.15
N TYR A 68 -15.16 1.67 0.36
CA TYR A 68 -14.87 1.89 1.79
C TYR A 68 -13.79 2.95 2.10
N LEU A 69 -13.10 3.51 1.11
CA LEU A 69 -12.10 4.56 1.35
C LEU A 69 -12.56 5.91 0.81
N GLU A 70 -12.29 6.94 1.60
CA GLU A 70 -12.43 8.34 1.19
C GLU A 70 -11.04 8.95 0.99
N ILE A 71 -10.94 9.89 0.06
CA ILE A 71 -9.69 10.61 -0.23
C ILE A 71 -9.86 12.07 0.18
N GLY A 72 -8.99 12.52 1.09
CA GLY A 72 -8.86 13.92 1.46
C GLY A 72 -7.56 14.51 0.92
N TYR A 73 -7.59 15.81 0.61
CA TYR A 73 -6.39 16.58 0.30
C TYR A 73 -6.34 17.83 1.18
N TRP A 74 -5.13 18.23 1.56
CA TRP A 74 -4.88 19.47 2.26
C TRP A 74 -4.02 20.38 1.39
N VAL A 75 -4.39 21.66 1.31
CA VAL A 75 -3.66 22.68 0.57
C VAL A 75 -3.21 23.75 1.56
N PRO A 76 -1.91 24.07 1.64
CA PRO A 76 -1.44 25.12 2.53
C PRO A 76 -1.88 26.50 2.02
N ASP A 77 -2.19 27.41 2.95
CA ASP A 77 -2.60 28.80 2.65
C ASP A 77 -1.52 29.61 1.92
N ARG A 78 -0.26 29.14 1.97
CA ARG A 78 0.88 29.71 1.25
C ARG A 78 1.67 28.60 0.56
N ARG A 79 2.40 28.97 -0.49
CA ARG A 79 3.33 28.04 -1.15
C ARG A 79 4.45 27.64 -0.19
N LEU A 80 4.51 26.35 0.13
CA LEU A 80 5.58 25.77 0.93
C LEU A 80 6.68 25.22 0.01
N THR A 81 7.93 25.24 0.48
CA THR A 81 9.02 24.48 -0.15
C THR A 81 8.82 22.98 0.06
N TYR A 82 9.56 22.15 -0.67
CA TYR A 82 9.51 20.71 -0.49
C TYR A 82 9.89 20.29 0.94
N GLU A 83 10.91 20.92 1.53
CA GLU A 83 11.34 20.67 2.91
C GLU A 83 10.23 21.03 3.91
N GLN A 84 9.58 22.19 3.74
CA GLN A 84 8.47 22.60 4.59
C GLN A 84 7.26 21.66 4.48
N LEU A 85 6.93 21.19 3.27
CA LEU A 85 5.88 20.18 3.08
C LEU A 85 6.21 18.87 3.81
N ARG A 86 7.48 18.46 3.74
CA ARG A 86 7.97 17.25 4.40
C ARG A 86 7.91 17.37 5.92
N ASP A 87 8.22 18.53 6.48
CA ASP A 87 8.09 18.78 7.91
C ASP A 87 6.63 18.72 8.37
N GLU A 88 5.70 19.29 7.59
CA GLU A 88 4.26 19.21 7.90
C GLU A 88 3.72 17.77 7.79
N GLU A 89 4.18 16.99 6.81
CA GLU A 89 3.87 15.56 6.68
C GLU A 89 4.35 14.79 7.92
N GLU A 90 5.59 15.01 8.37
CA GLU A 90 6.15 14.34 9.54
C GLU A 90 5.39 14.71 10.83
N LYS A 91 5.11 16.00 11.05
CA LYS A 91 4.31 16.47 12.20
C LYS A 91 2.92 15.81 12.21
N THR A 92 2.26 15.78 11.05
CA THR A 92 0.94 15.15 10.89
C THR A 92 1.00 13.66 11.19
N THR A 93 2.02 12.98 10.68
CA THR A 93 2.21 11.53 10.90
C THR A 93 2.49 11.21 12.37
N ILE A 94 3.32 12.00 13.06
CA ILE A 94 3.60 11.84 14.49
C ILE A 94 2.32 12.04 15.32
N LYS A 95 1.50 13.03 14.97
CA LYS A 95 0.26 13.36 15.67
C LYS A 95 -0.82 12.30 15.46
N LEU A 96 -1.04 11.89 14.21
CA LEU A 96 -2.13 10.99 13.84
C LEU A 96 -1.78 9.51 14.00
N ARG A 97 -0.49 9.16 13.97
CA ARG A 97 0.02 7.78 14.04
C ARG A 97 -0.73 6.84 13.10
N PRO A 98 -0.79 7.17 11.80
CA PRO A 98 -1.63 6.46 10.84
C PRO A 98 -1.29 4.97 10.83
N THR A 99 -2.31 4.13 11.01
CA THR A 99 -2.16 2.68 11.19
C THR A 99 -1.51 1.99 9.99
N LEU A 100 -1.67 2.52 8.79
CA LEU A 100 -1.16 1.91 7.55
C LEU A 100 0.20 2.47 7.12
N ASP A 101 0.72 3.49 7.81
CA ASP A 101 2.03 4.06 7.49
C ASP A 101 3.17 3.15 7.92
N LEU A 102 4.06 2.86 6.99
CA LEU A 102 5.23 2.01 7.17
C LEU A 102 6.51 2.71 6.66
N ASP A 103 6.47 4.03 6.44
CA ASP A 103 7.66 4.81 6.09
C ASP A 103 8.72 4.65 7.19
N SER A 104 9.96 4.37 6.80
CA SER A 104 11.04 4.07 7.75
C SER A 104 11.32 5.21 8.75
N ARG A 105 11.00 6.46 8.40
CA ARG A 105 11.20 7.64 9.24
C ARG A 105 10.22 7.69 10.40
N THR A 106 8.97 7.34 10.13
CA THR A 106 7.81 7.50 11.03
C THR A 106 7.28 6.18 11.58
N ARG A 107 7.75 5.04 11.04
CA ARG A 107 7.36 3.68 11.44
C ARG A 107 7.33 3.47 12.94
N ARG A 108 8.31 4.00 13.67
CA ARG A 108 8.41 3.86 15.14
C ARG A 108 7.19 4.39 15.89
N TYR A 109 6.39 5.25 15.25
CA TYR A 109 5.16 5.81 15.82
C TYR A 109 3.90 5.01 15.48
N ASN A 110 3.98 4.06 14.54
CA ASN A 110 2.85 3.19 14.21
C ASN A 110 2.84 1.95 15.13
N PRO A 111 1.88 1.84 16.07
CA PRO A 111 1.82 0.71 17.02
C PRO A 111 1.50 -0.63 16.35
N LEU A 112 1.03 -0.62 15.10
CA LEU A 112 0.63 -1.80 14.35
C LEU A 112 1.64 -2.19 13.26
N ALA A 113 2.78 -1.49 13.16
CA ALA A 113 3.78 -1.72 12.11
C ALA A 113 4.24 -3.18 12.04
N ASP A 114 4.58 -3.79 13.19
CA ASP A 114 5.06 -5.17 13.22
C ASP A 114 3.97 -6.19 12.88
N LYS A 115 2.72 -5.89 13.22
CA LYS A 115 1.57 -6.72 12.83
C LYS A 115 1.35 -6.65 11.32
N LEU A 116 1.46 -5.46 10.73
CA LEU A 116 1.38 -5.28 9.28
C LEU A 116 2.50 -6.01 8.55
N ASP A 117 3.73 -5.94 9.05
CA ASP A 117 4.85 -6.67 8.47
C ASP A 117 4.63 -8.18 8.50
N LYS A 118 4.11 -8.72 9.61
CA LYS A 118 3.75 -10.14 9.69
C LYS A 118 2.71 -10.52 8.64
N LEU A 119 1.65 -9.73 8.49
CA LEU A 119 0.61 -9.96 7.48
C LEU A 119 1.17 -9.89 6.06
N ARG A 120 2.02 -8.88 5.77
CA ARG A 120 2.69 -8.76 4.47
C ARG A 120 3.70 -9.88 4.24
N GLY A 121 4.34 -10.38 5.30
CA GLY A 121 5.26 -11.52 5.28
C GLY A 121 4.57 -12.82 4.87
N ILE A 122 3.36 -13.07 5.38
CA ILE A 122 2.53 -14.21 4.96
C ILE A 122 2.28 -14.16 3.44
N CYS A 123 1.89 -13.00 2.92
CA CYS A 123 1.64 -12.81 1.50
C CYS A 123 2.92 -12.93 0.67
N LYS A 124 4.06 -12.45 1.17
CA LYS A 124 5.38 -12.63 0.54
C LYS A 124 5.73 -14.12 0.41
N THR A 125 5.56 -14.89 1.48
CA THR A 125 5.79 -16.34 1.46
C THR A 125 4.84 -17.07 0.52
N GLU A 126 3.57 -16.66 0.47
CA GLU A 126 2.62 -17.18 -0.51
C GLU A 126 3.05 -16.86 -1.94
N ALA A 127 3.46 -15.62 -2.24
CA ALA A 127 3.96 -15.24 -3.56
C ALA A 127 5.21 -16.04 -3.96
N GLN A 128 6.10 -16.36 -3.02
CA GLN A 128 7.25 -17.25 -3.27
C GLN A 128 6.81 -18.66 -3.66
N LYS A 129 5.79 -19.22 -3.01
CA LYS A 129 5.24 -20.54 -3.35
C LYS A 129 4.56 -20.54 -4.72
N ASN A 130 3.88 -19.44 -5.03
CA ASN A 130 3.16 -19.24 -6.29
C ASN A 130 4.05 -18.79 -7.45
N SER A 131 5.38 -18.77 -7.27
CA SER A 131 6.32 -18.42 -8.36
C SER A 131 6.45 -19.51 -9.44
N ASN A 132 5.95 -20.70 -9.16
CA ASN A 132 5.98 -21.88 -10.02
C ASN A 132 4.62 -22.18 -10.68
N LEU A 133 3.63 -21.30 -10.47
CA LEU A 133 2.37 -21.26 -11.22
C LEU A 133 2.55 -20.38 -12.46
#